data_AF-A0A1H3F4K8-F1
#
_entry.id   AF-A0A1H3F4K8-F1
#
_cell.length_a   1.000
_cell.length_b   1.000
_cell.length_c   1.000
_cell.angle_alpha   90.00
_cell.angle_beta   90.00
_cell.angle_gamma   90.00
#
_symmetry.space_group_name_H-M   'P 1'
#
loop_
_entity.id
_entity.type
_entity.pdbx_description
1 polymer ?
#
loop_
_entity_poly.entity_id
_entity_poly.type
_entity_poly.pdbx_seq_one_letter_code
_entity_poly.pdbx_strand_id
1 'polypeptide(L)' 'MARAMYEYTKTVLQKVSFNKDLFKKELEKAVNRLLPYEIKELVVWLKEFTSNKPELNVCLNLVENNKKRSF' A
#
# COMPACT_ATOMS: atom_id res chain seq x y z
N MET A 1 -15.66 -13.91 -2.66
CA MET A 1 -15.00 -13.17 -3.77
C MET A 1 -14.74 -11.68 -3.50
N ALA A 2 -15.39 -11.01 -2.55
CA ALA A 2 -15.33 -9.54 -2.41
C ALA A 2 -13.98 -8.92 -1.98
N ARG A 3 -12.95 -9.72 -1.65
CA ARG A 3 -11.61 -9.23 -1.22
C ARG A 3 -10.45 -9.72 -2.07
N ALA A 4 -10.73 -10.34 -3.22
CA ALA A 4 -9.69 -10.94 -4.05
C ALA A 4 -8.61 -9.92 -4.47
N MET A 5 -9.01 -8.67 -4.75
CA MET A 5 -8.06 -7.61 -5.12
C MET A 5 -7.24 -7.08 -3.94
N TYR A 6 -7.84 -7.00 -2.76
CA TYR A 6 -7.11 -6.65 -1.54
C TYR A 6 -6.06 -7.72 -1.16
N GLU A 7 -6.44 -9.00 -1.17
CA GLU A 7 -5.49 -10.10 -0.90
C GLU A 7 -4.38 -10.20 -1.94
N TYR A 8 -4.72 -10.02 -3.22
CA TYR A 8 -3.75 -9.96 -4.30
C TYR A 8 -2.75 -8.82 -4.09
N THR A 9 -3.24 -7.63 -3.76
CA THR A 9 -2.40 -6.47 -3.45
C THR A 9 -1.41 -6.77 -2.32
N LYS A 10 -1.88 -7.31 -1.19
CA LYS A 10 -1.01 -7.66 -0.06
C LYS A 10 0.07 -8.65 -0.48
N THR A 11 -0.30 -9.68 -1.23
CA THR A 11 0.63 -10.70 -1.72
C THR A 11 1.70 -10.09 -2.62
N VAL A 12 1.32 -9.21 -3.54
CA VAL A 12 2.26 -8.52 -4.43
C VAL A 12 3.21 -7.64 -3.62
N LEU A 13 2.68 -6.80 -2.72
CA LEU A 13 3.48 -5.90 -1.88
C LEU A 13 4.46 -6.66 -0.99
N GLN A 14 4.05 -7.79 -0.40
CA GLN A 14 4.94 -8.66 0.36
C GLN A 14 6.07 -9.21 -0.52
N LYS A 15 5.74 -9.70 -1.73
CA LYS A 15 6.73 -10.26 -2.66
C LYS A 15 7.75 -9.23 -3.12
N VAL A 16 7.33 -7.98 -3.34
CA VAL A 16 8.24 -6.92 -3.81
C VAL A 16 8.90 -6.12 -2.67
N SER A 17 8.61 -6.46 -1.41
CA SER A 17 9.11 -5.72 -0.23
C SER A 17 10.63 -5.73 -0.05
N PHE A 18 11.36 -6.58 -0.79
CA PHE A 18 12.81 -6.58 -0.82
C PHE A 18 13.41 -5.40 -1.60
N ASN A 19 12.63 -4.75 -2.46
CA ASN A 19 13.09 -3.63 -3.28
C ASN A 19 12.17 -2.42 -3.10
N LYS A 20 12.69 -1.35 -2.51
CA LYS A 20 11.94 -0.13 -2.20
C LYS A 20 11.31 0.53 -3.43
N ASP A 21 12.02 0.59 -4.56
CA ASP A 21 11.53 1.24 -5.78
C ASP A 21 10.41 0.42 -6.42
N LEU A 22 10.53 -0.90 -6.41
CA LEU A 22 9.49 -1.80 -6.90
C LEU A 22 8.27 -1.77 -5.98
N PHE A 23 8.49 -1.80 -4.66
CA PHE A 23 7.43 -1.67 -3.67
C PHE A 23 6.64 -0.38 -3.84
N LYS A 24 7.33 0.76 -4.03
CA LYS A 24 6.70 2.04 -4.32
C LYS A 24 5.78 1.98 -5.55
N LYS A 25 6.28 1.43 -6.67
CA LYS A 25 5.52 1.32 -7.92
C LYS A 25 4.27 0.45 -7.77
N GLU A 26 4.38 -0.70 -7.11
CA GLU A 26 3.24 -1.58 -6.89
C GLU A 26 2.25 -0.99 -5.89
N LEU A 27 2.72 -0.24 -4.89
CA LEU A 27 1.86 0.49 -3.96
C LEU A 27 1.04 1.59 -4.66
N GLU A 28 1.67 2.36 -5.55
CA GLU A 28 0.95 3.35 -6.37
C GLU A 28 -0.13 2.70 -7.24
N LYS A 29 0.17 1.55 -7.87
CA LYS A 29 -0.83 0.78 -8.63
C LYS A 29 -1.98 0.29 -7.75
N ALA A 30 -1.66 -0.21 -6.56
CA ALA A 30 -2.65 -0.70 -5.61
C ALA A 30 -3.61 0.40 -5.17
N VAL A 31 -3.08 1.57 -4.81
CA VAL A 31 -3.90 2.73 -4.41
C VAL A 31 -4.81 3.20 -5.54
N ASN A 32 -4.39 3.12 -6.80
CA ASN A 32 -5.22 3.48 -7.95
C ASN A 32 -6.28 2.42 -8.30
N ARG A 33 -6.09 1.16 -7.89
CA ARG A 33 -6.96 0.04 -8.25
C ARG A 33 -8.00 -0.30 -7.17
N LEU A 34 -7.61 -0.14 -5.91
CA LEU A 34 -8.43 -0.50 -4.76
C LEU A 34 -9.53 0.52 -4.50
N LEU A 35 -10.62 0.05 -3.90
CA LEU A 35 -11.71 0.93 -3.47
C LEU A 35 -11.28 1.77 -2.25
N PRO A 36 -11.90 2.95 -2.02
CA PRO A 36 -11.50 3.84 -0.93
C PRO A 36 -11.47 3.20 0.45
N TYR A 37 -12.35 2.23 0.73
CA TYR A 37 -12.34 1.49 2.00
C TYR A 37 -11.19 0.47 2.07
N GLU A 38 -10.88 -0.20 0.96
CA GLU A 38 -9.74 -1.14 0.88
C GLU A 38 -8.41 -0.39 1.02
N ILE A 39 -8.30 0.83 0.51
CA ILE A 39 -7.12 1.68 0.70
C ILE A 39 -6.95 2.02 2.19
N LYS A 40 -8.03 2.33 2.92
CA LYS A 40 -7.97 2.58 4.36
C LYS A 40 -7.46 1.35 5.11
N GLU A 41 -7.98 0.16 4.79
CA GLU A 41 -7.49 -1.10 5.37
C GLU A 41 -6.02 -1.34 5.00
N LEU A 42 -5.64 -1.07 3.74
CA LEU A 42 -4.27 -1.23 3.25
C LEU A 42 -3.29 -0.34 4.04
N VAL A 43 -3.66 0.90 4.35
CA VAL A 43 -2.82 1.81 5.15
C VAL A 43 -2.56 1.25 6.55
N VAL A 44 -3.59 0.70 7.20
CA VAL A 44 -3.44 0.09 8.53
C VAL A 44 -2.48 -1.09 8.45
N TRP A 45 -2.71 -2.00 7.50
CA TRP A 45 -1.85 -3.15 7.28
C TRP A 45 -0.40 -2.75 6.94
N LEU A 46 -0.22 -1.72 6.11
CA LEU A 46 1.10 -1.22 5.73
C LEU A 46 1.86 -0.66 6.94
N LYS A 47 1.21 0.07 7.85
CA LYS A 47 1.84 0.57 9.08
C LYS A 47 2.39 -0.57 9.93
N GLU A 48 1.64 -1.65 10.09
CA GLU A 48 2.10 -2.86 10.79
C GLU A 48 3.23 -3.56 10.03
N PHE A 49 3.07 -3.74 8.71
CA PHE A 49 4.04 -4.45 7.87
C PHE A 49 5.41 -3.74 7.80
N THR A 50 5.39 -2.41 7.76
CA THR A 50 6.60 -1.57 7.66
C THR A 50 7.17 -1.16 9.01
N SER A 51 6.49 -1.45 10.13
CA SER A 51 7.03 -1.21 11.48
C SER A 51 8.40 -1.86 11.71
N ASN A 52 8.64 -3.01 11.08
CA ASN A 52 9.92 -3.72 11.13
C ASN A 52 10.86 -3.41 9.95
N LYS A 53 10.50 -2.44 9.08
CA LYS A 53 11.21 -2.09 7.84
C LYS A 53 11.21 -0.57 7.61
N PRO A 54 12.02 0.20 8.36
CA PRO A 54 12.03 1.66 8.31
C PRO A 54 12.35 2.22 6.92
N GLU A 55 13.05 1.47 6.08
CA GLU A 55 13.35 1.81 4.68
C GLU A 55 12.10 1.98 3.81
N LEU A 56 11.01 1.29 4.16
CA LEU A 56 9.72 1.34 3.47
C LEU A 56 8.78 2.42 4.04
N ASN A 57 9.08 3.02 5.19
CA ASN A 57 8.23 4.06 5.80
C ASN A 57 8.03 5.27 4.88
N VAL A 58 9.03 5.59 4.05
CA VAL A 58 8.94 6.67 3.05
C VAL A 58 7.81 6.40 2.04
N CYS A 59 7.51 5.13 1.75
CA CYS A 59 6.44 4.75 0.85
C CYS A 59 5.04 4.95 1.48
N LEU A 60 4.91 4.90 2.80
CA LEU A 60 3.62 5.16 3.49
C LEU A 60 3.11 6.59 3.23
N ASN A 61 4.03 7.55 3.18
CA ASN A 61 3.70 8.95 2.93
C ASN A 61 3.02 9.16 1.57
N LEU A 62 3.22 8.28 0.59
CA LEU A 62 2.53 8.36 -0.71
C LEU A 62 1.03 8.11 -0.59
N VAL A 63 0.63 7.22 0.32
CA VAL A 63 -0.78 6.88 0.53
C VAL A 63 -1.47 7.95 1.37
N GLU A 64 -0.78 8.50 2.37
CA GLU A 64 -1.34 9.57 3.21
C GLU A 64 -1.48 10.92 2.47
N ASN A 65 -0.61 11.23 1.51
CA ASN A 65 -0.74 12.47 0.71
C ASN A 65 -1.87 12.42 -0.32
N ASN A 66 -2.26 11.24 -0.82
CA ASN A 66 -3.42 11.12 -1.71
C ASN A 66 -4.75 11.46 -1.03
N LYS A 67 -4.85 11.42 0.31
CA LYS A 67 -6.03 11.92 1.04
C LYS A 67 -6.25 13.43 0.91
N LYS A 68 -5.20 14.22 0.65
CA LYS A 68 -5.30 15.69 0.57
C LYS A 68 -5.73 16.21 -0.79
N ARG A 69 -5.83 15.36 -1.82
CA ARG A 69 -6.09 15.77 -3.21
C ARG A 69 -7.55 15.63 -3.66
N SER A 70 -8.46 15.23 -2.78
CA SER A 70 -9.91 15.13 -3.03
C SER A 70 -10.75 16.16 -2.27
N PHE A 71 -10.22 17.38 -2.08
CA PHE A 71 -11.04 18.55 -1.80
C PHE A 71 -11.02 19.48 -3.02
#